data_AF-A0A8H8JN40-F1
#
_entry.id   AF-A0A8H8JN40-F1
#
_cell.length_a   1.000
_cell.length_b   1.000
_cell.length_c   1.000
_cell.angle_alpha   90.00
_cell.angle_beta   90.00
_cell.angle_gamma   90.00
#
_symmetry.space_group_name_H-M   'P 1'
#
loop_
_entity.id
_entity.type
_entity.pdbx_description
1 polymer ?
#
loop_
_entity_poly.entity_id
_entity_poly.type
_entity_poly.pdbx_seq_one_letter_code
_entity_poly.pdbx_strand_id
1 'polypeptide(L)'
;MSLICFSLVALAWASCVSSQTPSSVRIDDSSVYSLSNPTGIQYSKLGWNSVTTVDASQVYQGTYTENRIYGYQLWFAFRGSAFTYYADRPPGFGAVTLSLDGGDNVNLNWTNSGTTVMYQQNIWSVQGLDQGDHIIVIGNANVNNATIGLDYFTVSSWGGNDISPNGYGPGASSVAQGSVLVDNESNGVSYSGSAWDIWHTDANDTTQAMFFNQTEHCTRTPGASASFIFNGTAVWHFADDFSGNSKVKFSIDGGEGQIIDTATTGHAWTGQKMFWSATGLAPTSHTLTLTHVGTSGDFACIDFFMYLPSSASPPSPTSTSTSSQTPTATPTPPSSSSTPVAAIAGGAAGGVALLALLILLVIYYKRRPSRRWSDESHHETYTGEAAYSTKQVNPGYDTTTAGHGSGQEYNPYANHGGGGSMSQTTWSGPTYRGHAEIQQ
;
A
#
# COMPACT_ATOMS: atom_id res chain seq x y z
N MET A 1 55.98 33.53 -38.36
CA MET A 1 54.79 33.79 -37.53
C MET A 1 53.57 33.50 -38.39
N SER A 2 52.73 32.57 -37.93
CA SER A 2 51.26 32.50 -38.16
C SER A 2 50.75 32.29 -39.60
N LEU A 3 49.71 31.54 -39.90
CA LEU A 3 48.76 30.71 -39.15
C LEU A 3 48.10 29.79 -40.20
N ILE A 4 47.90 28.50 -39.89
CA ILE A 4 47.10 27.58 -40.73
C ILE A 4 45.63 27.76 -40.35
N CYS A 5 44.79 28.20 -41.29
CA CYS A 5 43.34 28.21 -41.14
C CYS A 5 42.76 26.84 -41.49
N PHE A 6 42.24 26.12 -40.50
CA PHE A 6 41.30 25.02 -40.71
C PHE A 6 39.87 25.57 -40.58
N SER A 7 39.11 25.54 -41.67
CA SER A 7 37.67 25.77 -41.65
C SER A 7 36.97 24.49 -41.15
N LEU A 8 36.42 24.54 -39.94
CA LEU A 8 35.50 23.52 -39.42
C LEU A 8 34.08 23.83 -39.95
N VAL A 9 33.56 22.96 -40.80
CA VAL A 9 32.12 22.92 -41.12
C VAL A 9 31.43 22.14 -40.01
N ALA A 10 30.73 22.84 -39.12
CA ALA A 10 29.82 22.20 -38.17
C ALA A 10 28.48 21.94 -38.88
N LEU A 11 28.22 20.69 -39.25
CA LEU A 11 26.86 20.25 -39.58
C LEU A 11 26.08 20.11 -38.25
N ALA A 12 25.21 21.08 -37.98
CA ALA A 12 24.20 20.94 -36.95
C ALA A 12 23.12 19.95 -37.44
N TRP A 13 23.13 18.74 -36.87
CA TRP A 13 21.98 17.84 -36.94
C TRP A 13 20.93 18.38 -35.95
N ALA A 14 20.03 19.22 -36.45
CA ALA A 14 18.79 19.50 -35.75
C ALA A 14 17.89 18.27 -35.91
N SER A 15 17.93 17.35 -34.95
CA SER A 15 16.94 16.29 -34.84
C SER A 15 15.57 16.95 -34.64
N CYS A 16 14.70 16.82 -35.64
CA CYS A 16 13.29 17.15 -35.53
C CYS A 16 12.68 16.17 -34.52
N VAL A 17 12.73 16.51 -33.23
CA VAL A 17 11.84 15.92 -32.24
C VAL A 17 10.48 16.52 -32.54
N SER A 18 9.60 15.73 -33.14
CA SER A 18 8.18 16.09 -33.22
C SER A 18 7.73 16.43 -31.80
N SER A 19 7.28 17.66 -31.56
CA SER A 19 6.68 18.06 -30.29
C SER A 19 5.35 17.33 -30.16
N GLN A 20 5.39 16.07 -29.74
CA GLN A 20 4.20 15.32 -29.38
C GLN A 20 3.69 15.96 -28.10
N THR A 21 2.50 16.55 -28.15
CA THR A 21 1.87 17.14 -26.97
C THR A 21 1.76 16.05 -25.90
N PRO A 22 2.24 16.29 -24.67
CA PRO A 22 2.09 15.30 -23.61
C PRO A 22 0.61 15.01 -23.43
N SER A 23 0.23 13.74 -23.49
CA SER A 23 -1.12 13.34 -23.10
C SER A 23 -1.22 13.48 -21.59
N SER A 24 -2.41 13.78 -21.08
CA SER A 24 -2.66 13.88 -19.64
C SER A 24 -4.05 13.39 -19.31
N VAL A 25 -4.18 12.69 -18.18
CA VAL A 25 -5.45 12.26 -17.60
C VAL A 25 -5.62 12.89 -16.23
N ARG A 26 -6.88 13.16 -15.88
CA ARG A 26 -7.26 13.57 -14.53
C ARG A 26 -7.86 12.38 -13.79
N ILE A 27 -7.48 12.21 -12.54
CA ILE A 27 -8.01 11.18 -11.65
C ILE A 27 -8.71 11.89 -10.51
N ASP A 28 -10.01 11.70 -10.46
CA ASP A 28 -10.90 12.28 -9.47
C ASP A 28 -10.69 11.66 -8.09
N ASP A 29 -10.79 12.43 -7.01
CA ASP A 29 -10.70 11.94 -5.64
C ASP A 29 -11.71 10.82 -5.33
N SER A 30 -12.87 10.84 -6.01
CA SER A 30 -13.91 9.82 -5.85
C SER A 30 -13.63 8.52 -6.60
N SER A 31 -12.53 8.43 -7.35
CA SER A 31 -12.06 7.19 -8.00
C SER A 31 -11.43 6.25 -6.97
N VAL A 32 -12.20 5.79 -5.98
CA VAL A 32 -11.74 4.96 -4.86
C VAL A 32 -11.43 3.53 -5.30
N TYR A 33 -10.35 2.95 -4.76
CA TYR A 33 -10.00 1.55 -4.94
C TYR A 33 -11.11 0.62 -4.45
N SER A 34 -11.40 -0.40 -5.25
CA SER A 34 -12.25 -1.54 -4.86
C SER A 34 -11.92 -2.76 -5.73
N LEU A 35 -12.44 -3.94 -5.40
CA LEU A 35 -12.29 -5.12 -6.27
C LEU A 35 -12.84 -4.89 -7.69
N SER A 36 -13.84 -4.02 -7.84
CA SER A 36 -14.39 -3.60 -9.14
C SER A 36 -13.65 -2.42 -9.77
N ASN A 37 -12.84 -1.71 -9.01
CA ASN A 37 -12.01 -0.59 -9.46
C ASN A 37 -10.58 -0.74 -8.89
N PRO A 38 -9.80 -1.72 -9.36
CA PRO A 38 -8.51 -2.06 -8.76
C PRO A 38 -7.45 -0.99 -9.00
N THR A 39 -7.72 0.00 -9.84
CA THR A 39 -6.79 1.10 -10.14
C THR A 39 -7.18 2.42 -9.48
N GLY A 40 -8.13 2.38 -8.53
CA GLY A 40 -8.55 3.56 -7.79
C GLY A 40 -7.54 4.01 -6.72
N ILE A 41 -7.76 5.19 -6.18
CA ILE A 41 -7.02 5.75 -5.05
C ILE A 41 -7.35 4.94 -3.80
N GLN A 42 -6.31 4.48 -3.12
CA GLN A 42 -6.42 3.76 -1.87
C GLN A 42 -6.31 4.76 -0.72
N TYR A 43 -7.29 4.79 0.16
CA TYR A 43 -7.30 5.68 1.32
C TYR A 43 -7.15 4.87 2.60
N SER A 44 -6.31 5.34 3.53
CA SER A 44 -6.31 4.82 4.90
C SER A 44 -7.73 4.91 5.46
N LYS A 45 -8.26 3.81 5.99
CA LYS A 45 -9.58 3.78 6.63
C LYS A 45 -9.66 4.84 7.72
N LEU A 46 -10.85 5.38 8.01
CA LEU A 46 -11.12 6.34 9.09
C LEU A 46 -10.46 7.74 8.97
N GLY A 47 -9.33 7.86 8.27
CA GLY A 47 -8.59 9.11 8.11
C GLY A 47 -9.10 10.01 7.00
N TRP A 48 -9.49 9.43 5.86
CA TRP A 48 -9.97 10.16 4.69
C TRP A 48 -11.48 10.04 4.52
N ASN A 49 -12.15 11.16 4.29
CA ASN A 49 -13.60 11.23 4.19
C ASN A 49 -14.00 12.16 3.05
N SER A 50 -14.91 11.71 2.19
CA SER A 50 -15.53 12.55 1.18
C SER A 50 -16.38 13.64 1.85
N VAL A 51 -16.22 14.87 1.38
CA VAL A 51 -16.85 16.06 1.93
C VAL A 51 -17.96 16.54 1.01
N THR A 52 -19.17 16.71 1.55
CA THR A 52 -20.35 17.12 0.79
C THR A 52 -20.70 18.60 0.92
N THR A 53 -19.94 19.33 1.75
CA THR A 53 -20.18 20.75 2.05
C THR A 53 -19.33 21.71 1.21
N VAL A 54 -18.53 21.20 0.28
CA VAL A 54 -17.75 22.02 -0.64
C VAL A 54 -18.65 22.65 -1.70
N ASP A 55 -18.23 23.78 -2.28
CA ASP A 55 -18.89 24.32 -3.46
C ASP A 55 -18.57 23.41 -4.65
N ALA A 56 -19.50 22.52 -4.98
CA ALA A 56 -19.35 21.54 -6.06
C ALA A 56 -19.06 22.16 -7.44
N SER A 57 -19.30 23.46 -7.63
CA SER A 57 -18.94 24.17 -8.86
C SER A 57 -17.44 24.52 -8.95
N GLN A 58 -16.74 24.48 -7.81
CA GLN A 58 -15.35 24.90 -7.68
C GLN A 58 -14.37 23.74 -7.59
N VAL A 59 -14.83 22.53 -7.26
CA VAL A 59 -14.00 21.31 -7.20
C VAL A 59 -14.22 20.45 -8.45
N TYR A 60 -13.23 19.65 -8.81
CA TYR A 60 -13.31 18.78 -9.96
C TYR A 60 -14.41 17.73 -9.77
N GLN A 61 -15.27 17.60 -10.79
CA GLN A 61 -16.47 16.74 -10.79
C GLN A 61 -17.42 16.86 -9.59
N GLY A 62 -17.28 17.92 -8.77
CA GLY A 62 -18.13 18.14 -7.60
C GLY A 62 -17.79 17.26 -6.39
N THR A 63 -16.62 16.62 -6.36
CA THR A 63 -16.17 15.77 -5.25
C THR A 63 -14.90 16.32 -4.59
N TYR A 64 -14.73 16.01 -3.31
CA TYR A 64 -13.56 16.42 -2.54
C TYR A 64 -13.39 15.48 -1.35
N THR A 65 -12.15 15.08 -1.04
CA THR A 65 -11.87 14.15 0.05
C THR A 65 -10.85 14.77 1.01
N GLU A 66 -11.18 14.82 2.30
CA GLU A 66 -10.34 15.42 3.34
C GLU A 66 -9.78 14.40 4.33
N ASN A 67 -8.63 14.71 4.91
CA ASN A 67 -8.04 14.00 6.04
C ASN A 67 -7.65 14.96 7.17
N ARG A 68 -8.02 14.59 8.40
CA ARG A 68 -7.76 15.37 9.64
C ARG A 68 -6.95 14.62 10.68
N ILE A 69 -6.51 13.40 10.38
CA ILE A 69 -5.87 12.51 11.34
C ILE A 69 -4.41 12.33 10.96
N TYR A 70 -3.53 12.78 11.85
CA TYR A 70 -2.08 12.62 11.71
C TYR A 70 -1.69 11.18 11.38
N GLY A 71 -0.79 11.02 10.41
CA GLY A 71 -0.24 9.71 10.02
C GLY A 71 -1.11 8.90 9.06
N TYR A 72 -2.38 9.26 8.84
CA TYR A 72 -3.22 8.61 7.85
C TYR A 72 -2.84 9.10 6.45
N GLN A 73 -2.76 8.16 5.51
CA GLN A 73 -2.18 8.33 4.19
C GLN A 73 -3.15 7.89 3.09
N LEU A 74 -2.89 8.32 1.87
CA LEU A 74 -3.45 7.75 0.67
C LEU A 74 -2.32 7.26 -0.23
N TRP A 75 -2.66 6.32 -1.11
CA TRP A 75 -1.77 5.73 -2.08
C TRP A 75 -2.43 5.76 -3.44
N PHE A 76 -1.64 6.13 -4.44
CA PHE A 76 -2.10 6.11 -5.80
C PHE A 76 -0.96 5.66 -6.71
N ALA A 77 -1.20 4.55 -7.40
CA ALA A 77 -0.25 4.01 -8.34
C ALA A 77 -0.67 4.35 -9.78
N PHE A 78 0.32 4.75 -10.57
CA PHE A 78 0.08 5.30 -11.90
C PHE A 78 1.19 4.94 -12.86
N ARG A 79 0.85 4.98 -14.14
CA ARG A 79 1.78 4.87 -15.24
C ARG A 79 1.90 6.20 -15.96
N GLY A 80 3.11 6.71 -16.09
CA GLY A 80 3.36 8.02 -16.71
C GLY A 80 4.81 8.47 -16.52
N SER A 81 5.04 9.76 -16.72
CA SER A 81 6.35 10.42 -16.64
C SER A 81 6.31 11.74 -15.85
N ALA A 82 5.14 12.09 -15.33
CA ALA A 82 4.91 13.27 -14.50
C ALA A 82 3.59 13.10 -13.74
N PHE A 83 3.54 13.73 -12.56
CA PHE A 83 2.41 13.68 -11.65
C PHE A 83 2.18 15.06 -11.05
N THR A 84 0.92 15.42 -10.79
CA THR A 84 0.58 16.62 -10.02
C THR A 84 -0.62 16.36 -9.12
N TYR A 85 -0.52 16.88 -7.90
CA TYR A 85 -1.53 16.85 -6.86
C TYR A 85 -2.25 18.18 -6.77
N TYR A 86 -3.57 18.15 -6.96
CA TYR A 86 -4.45 19.31 -6.82
C TYR A 86 -5.36 19.17 -5.61
N ALA A 87 -5.46 20.26 -4.86
CA ALA A 87 -6.41 20.37 -3.75
C ALA A 87 -6.80 21.82 -3.50
N ASP A 88 -7.91 21.99 -2.79
CA ASP A 88 -8.26 23.28 -2.23
C ASP A 88 -7.30 23.70 -1.12
N ARG A 89 -7.17 25.01 -0.95
CA ARG A 89 -6.34 25.65 0.06
C ARG A 89 -7.17 26.62 0.90
N PRO A 90 -8.11 26.13 1.72
CA PRO A 90 -8.87 26.97 2.64
C PRO A 90 -7.99 27.43 3.84
N PRO A 91 -8.39 28.49 4.54
CA PRO A 91 -7.69 28.93 5.74
C PRO A 91 -7.60 27.83 6.81
N GLY A 92 -6.41 27.61 7.37
CA GLY A 92 -6.18 26.63 8.43
C GLY A 92 -5.90 25.19 7.99
N PHE A 93 -5.77 24.91 6.69
CA PHE A 93 -5.21 23.65 6.20
C PHE A 93 -3.73 23.52 6.55
N GLY A 94 -3.28 22.29 6.78
CA GLY A 94 -1.97 21.97 7.33
C GLY A 94 -0.95 21.49 6.30
N ALA A 95 0.14 20.95 6.80
CA ALA A 95 1.22 20.37 6.03
C ALA A 95 0.89 18.95 5.51
N VAL A 96 1.38 18.64 4.32
CA VAL A 96 1.30 17.30 3.70
C VAL A 96 2.68 16.64 3.71
N THR A 97 2.71 15.32 3.86
CA THR A 97 3.87 14.50 3.52
C THR A 97 3.66 13.86 2.15
N LEU A 98 4.70 13.80 1.32
CA LEU A 98 4.66 13.09 0.04
C LEU A 98 5.88 12.18 -0.10
N SER A 99 5.69 10.98 -0.63
CA SER A 99 6.79 10.14 -1.11
C SER A 99 6.42 9.55 -2.46
N LEU A 100 7.36 9.61 -3.40
CA LEU A 100 7.27 8.99 -4.72
C LEU A 100 8.19 7.77 -4.74
N ASP A 101 7.66 6.61 -5.14
CA ASP A 101 8.41 5.36 -5.36
C ASP A 101 9.27 4.91 -4.17
N GLY A 102 8.79 5.17 -2.95
CA GLY A 102 9.52 4.86 -1.71
C GLY A 102 10.74 5.76 -1.47
N GLY A 103 10.85 6.87 -2.19
CA GLY A 103 11.86 7.89 -1.96
C GLY A 103 11.66 8.67 -0.66
N ASP A 104 12.56 9.63 -0.41
CA ASP A 104 12.50 10.47 0.78
C ASP A 104 11.18 11.25 0.89
N ASN A 105 10.68 11.37 2.12
CA ASN A 105 9.48 12.16 2.39
C ASN A 105 9.74 13.65 2.15
N VAL A 106 8.94 14.25 1.29
CA VAL A 106 8.82 15.70 1.11
C VAL A 106 7.74 16.20 2.07
N ASN A 107 8.12 17.06 3.01
CA ASN A 107 7.17 17.76 3.88
C ASN A 107 6.87 19.14 3.32
N LEU A 108 5.62 19.39 2.92
CA LEU A 108 5.20 20.68 2.39
C LEU A 108 4.21 21.33 3.34
N ASN A 109 4.59 22.47 3.89
CA ASN A 109 3.64 23.30 4.60
C ASN A 109 2.82 24.13 3.60
N TRP A 110 1.55 23.79 3.44
CA TRP A 110 0.67 24.38 2.44
C TRP A 110 -0.50 25.17 3.07
N THR A 111 -0.21 25.92 4.14
CA THR A 111 -1.23 26.74 4.83
C THR A 111 -1.64 27.96 4.01
N ASN A 112 -2.94 28.29 3.96
CA ASN A 112 -3.43 29.61 3.54
C ASN A 112 -3.69 30.48 4.77
N SER A 113 -3.01 31.63 4.88
CA SER A 113 -3.18 32.58 5.99
C SER A 113 -4.22 33.68 5.70
N GLY A 114 -4.83 33.67 4.52
CA GLY A 114 -5.93 34.57 4.14
C GLY A 114 -7.27 34.13 4.73
N THR A 115 -8.36 34.73 4.25
CA THR A 115 -9.73 34.47 4.71
C THR A 115 -10.62 33.76 3.69
N THR A 116 -10.13 33.56 2.46
CA THR A 116 -10.87 32.95 1.35
C THR A 116 -10.26 31.63 0.94
N VAL A 117 -11.09 30.69 0.49
CA VAL A 117 -10.63 29.42 -0.09
C VAL A 117 -10.05 29.66 -1.49
N MET A 118 -8.91 29.04 -1.78
CA MET A 118 -8.38 28.95 -3.14
C MET A 118 -8.63 27.52 -3.64
N TYR A 119 -9.41 27.37 -4.70
CA TYR A 119 -9.83 26.07 -5.21
C TYR A 119 -8.85 25.50 -6.22
N GLN A 120 -8.74 24.17 -6.31
CA GLN A 120 -7.96 23.48 -7.35
C GLN A 120 -6.50 23.96 -7.46
N GLN A 121 -5.81 24.15 -6.34
CA GLN A 121 -4.42 24.62 -6.33
C GLN A 121 -3.46 23.47 -6.59
N ASN A 122 -2.43 23.72 -7.40
CA ASN A 122 -1.31 22.79 -7.55
C ASN A 122 -0.51 22.78 -6.23
N ILE A 123 -0.65 21.71 -5.47
CA ILE A 123 0.04 21.53 -4.18
C ILE A 123 1.46 21.06 -4.41
N TRP A 124 1.64 20.12 -5.34
CA TRP A 124 2.92 19.54 -5.67
C TRP A 124 2.91 18.90 -7.05
N SER A 125 4.02 19.07 -7.78
CA SER A 125 4.26 18.44 -9.08
C SER A 125 5.64 17.79 -9.11
N VAL A 126 5.73 16.73 -9.91
CA VAL A 126 6.99 16.18 -10.37
C VAL A 126 6.94 15.95 -11.88
N GLN A 127 8.03 16.27 -12.56
CA GLN A 127 8.19 16.08 -13.99
C GLN A 127 9.52 15.39 -14.29
N GLY A 128 9.62 14.79 -15.48
CA GLY A 128 10.84 14.14 -15.92
C GLY A 128 11.10 12.82 -15.20
N LEU A 129 10.04 12.17 -14.72
CA LEU A 129 10.11 10.77 -14.30
C LEU A 129 10.38 9.91 -15.54
N ASP A 130 11.07 8.80 -15.36
CA ASP A 130 11.15 7.77 -16.38
C ASP A 130 9.74 7.33 -16.75
N GLN A 131 9.44 7.13 -18.04
CA GLN A 131 8.14 6.63 -18.45
C GLN A 131 7.94 5.21 -17.89
N GLY A 132 7.02 5.06 -16.94
CA GLY A 132 6.87 3.79 -16.24
C GLY A 132 5.81 3.82 -15.17
N ASP A 133 5.83 2.78 -14.33
CA ASP A 133 4.95 2.66 -13.18
C ASP A 133 5.57 3.34 -11.97
N HIS A 134 4.73 4.08 -11.27
CA HIS A 134 5.07 4.83 -10.09
C HIS A 134 4.00 4.67 -9.03
N ILE A 135 4.34 5.01 -7.79
CA ILE A 135 3.40 5.13 -6.69
C ILE A 135 3.67 6.41 -5.91
N ILE A 136 2.63 7.18 -5.64
CA ILE A 136 2.67 8.32 -4.73
C ILE A 136 1.97 7.94 -3.42
N VAL A 137 2.62 8.30 -2.31
CA VAL A 137 2.06 8.25 -0.97
C VAL A 137 1.86 9.68 -0.50
N ILE A 138 0.66 10.04 -0.06
CA ILE A 138 0.37 11.37 0.49
C ILE A 138 -0.22 11.23 1.88
N GLY A 139 0.36 11.90 2.88
CA GLY A 139 -0.04 11.78 4.28
C GLY A 139 -0.33 13.11 4.97
N ASN A 140 -1.13 13.04 6.03
CA ASN A 140 -1.33 14.17 6.93
C ASN A 140 -0.17 14.28 7.93
N ALA A 141 0.60 15.36 7.82
CA ALA A 141 1.77 15.64 8.65
C ALA A 141 1.43 16.36 9.97
N ASN A 142 0.15 16.64 10.23
CA ASN A 142 -0.27 17.59 11.27
C ASN A 142 -0.74 16.91 12.56
N VAL A 143 0.09 16.91 13.59
CA VAL A 143 -0.24 16.39 14.93
C VAL A 143 -1.36 17.16 15.64
N ASN A 144 -1.71 18.36 15.17
CA ASN A 144 -2.76 19.22 15.71
C ASN A 144 -4.11 19.03 14.99
N ASN A 145 -4.29 17.95 14.23
CA ASN A 145 -5.48 17.64 13.43
C ASN A 145 -5.82 18.71 12.38
N ALA A 146 -4.83 19.45 11.88
CA ALA A 146 -5.05 20.31 10.72
C ALA A 146 -5.41 19.46 9.49
N THR A 147 -6.34 19.98 8.69
CA THR A 147 -6.87 19.27 7.54
C THR A 147 -5.92 19.33 6.36
N ILE A 148 -5.85 18.25 5.61
CA ILE A 148 -5.39 18.22 4.22
C ILE A 148 -6.56 17.71 3.37
N GLY A 149 -6.56 17.95 2.07
CA GLY A 149 -7.60 17.41 1.21
C GLY A 149 -7.11 17.17 -0.19
N LEU A 150 -7.90 16.45 -0.97
CA LEU A 150 -7.63 16.04 -2.33
C LEU A 150 -8.85 16.36 -3.18
N ASP A 151 -8.60 17.03 -4.31
CA ASP A 151 -9.60 17.24 -5.35
C ASP A 151 -9.34 16.28 -6.52
N TYR A 152 -8.15 16.36 -7.13
CA TYR A 152 -7.77 15.43 -8.19
C TYR A 152 -6.27 15.33 -8.40
N PHE A 153 -5.86 14.31 -9.14
CA PHE A 153 -4.52 14.16 -9.68
C PHE A 153 -4.49 14.42 -11.17
N THR A 154 -3.34 14.88 -11.69
CA THR A 154 -3.02 14.73 -13.11
C THR A 154 -1.81 13.84 -13.30
N VAL A 155 -1.88 12.93 -14.27
CA VAL A 155 -0.74 12.13 -14.72
C VAL A 155 -0.50 12.48 -16.20
N SER A 156 0.77 12.58 -16.61
CA SER A 156 1.13 12.85 -18.01
C SER A 156 2.31 12.00 -18.51
N SER A 157 2.37 11.79 -19.83
CA SER A 157 3.40 10.99 -20.53
C SER A 157 4.11 11.82 -21.61
N TRP A 158 5.45 11.81 -21.59
CA TRP A 158 6.29 12.33 -22.65
C TRP A 158 6.44 11.28 -23.77
N GLY A 159 5.51 11.24 -24.72
CA GLY A 159 5.69 10.45 -25.97
C GLY A 159 4.58 9.49 -26.37
N GLY A 160 3.37 9.59 -25.79
CA GLY A 160 2.26 8.75 -26.22
C GLY A 160 1.07 8.77 -25.28
N ASN A 161 0.19 7.78 -25.42
CA ASN A 161 -1.00 7.57 -24.59
C ASN A 161 -0.77 6.51 -23.49
N ASP A 162 0.49 6.23 -23.15
CA ASP A 162 0.85 5.25 -22.13
C ASP A 162 0.67 5.86 -20.73
N ILE A 163 -0.58 6.15 -20.41
CA ILE A 163 -1.01 6.75 -19.15
C ILE A 163 -2.19 5.97 -18.64
N SER A 164 -2.07 5.48 -17.41
CA SER A 164 -3.19 4.88 -16.71
C SER A 164 -2.91 4.87 -15.22
N PRO A 165 -3.93 5.01 -14.37
CA PRO A 165 -3.88 4.42 -13.04
C PRO A 165 -3.45 2.95 -13.17
N ASN A 166 -2.56 2.47 -12.32
CA ASN A 166 -2.23 1.05 -12.23
C ASN A 166 -2.60 0.56 -10.82
N GLY A 167 -2.98 -0.70 -10.69
CA GLY A 167 -3.53 -1.22 -9.43
C GLY A 167 -2.51 -1.78 -8.47
N TYR A 168 -1.23 -1.83 -8.86
CA TYR A 168 -0.24 -2.71 -8.22
C TYR A 168 1.15 -2.07 -8.05
N GLY A 169 1.26 -0.75 -8.17
CA GLY A 169 2.51 -0.03 -7.88
C GLY A 169 3.62 -0.22 -8.95
N PRO A 170 4.89 0.05 -8.57
CA PRO A 170 6.02 -0.10 -9.46
C PRO A 170 6.18 -1.53 -10.00
N GLY A 171 6.37 -1.65 -11.32
CA GLY A 171 6.53 -2.93 -12.03
C GLY A 171 5.23 -3.60 -12.47
N ALA A 172 4.07 -3.05 -12.10
CA ALA A 172 2.75 -3.57 -12.45
C ALA A 172 2.50 -3.73 -13.96
N SER A 173 3.02 -2.82 -14.79
CA SER A 173 2.88 -2.86 -16.26
C SER A 173 3.58 -4.04 -16.93
N SER A 174 4.52 -4.68 -16.25
CA SER A 174 5.13 -5.91 -16.73
C SER A 174 4.19 -7.12 -16.62
N VAL A 175 3.11 -7.01 -15.84
CA VAL A 175 2.09 -8.04 -15.70
C VAL A 175 1.26 -8.11 -16.98
N ALA A 176 1.24 -9.28 -17.60
CA ALA A 176 0.47 -9.49 -18.81
C ALA A 176 -1.04 -9.40 -18.55
N GLN A 177 -1.77 -8.83 -19.51
CA GLN A 177 -3.24 -8.84 -19.48
C GLN A 177 -3.77 -10.27 -19.41
N GLY A 178 -4.82 -10.49 -18.60
CA GLY A 178 -5.40 -11.82 -18.38
C GLY A 178 -4.67 -12.66 -17.33
N SER A 179 -3.67 -12.08 -16.64
CA SER A 179 -3.09 -12.69 -15.45
C SER A 179 -4.13 -12.83 -14.32
N VAL A 180 -4.02 -13.91 -13.58
CA VAL A 180 -4.89 -14.26 -12.45
C VAL A 180 -4.15 -13.93 -11.17
N LEU A 181 -4.80 -13.18 -10.28
CA LEU A 181 -4.29 -12.87 -8.94
C LEU A 181 -4.52 -14.05 -7.99
N VAL A 182 -3.52 -14.32 -7.16
CA VAL A 182 -3.54 -15.30 -6.07
C VAL A 182 -3.17 -14.57 -4.80
N ASP A 183 -4.17 -14.31 -3.96
CA ASP A 183 -4.03 -13.63 -2.67
C ASP A 183 -3.16 -14.47 -1.72
N ASN A 184 -2.37 -13.84 -0.85
CA ASN A 184 -1.57 -14.52 0.18
C ASN A 184 -2.40 -15.48 1.07
N GLU A 185 -3.67 -15.18 1.30
CA GLU A 185 -4.58 -16.03 2.08
C GLU A 185 -5.30 -17.10 1.24
N SER A 186 -5.02 -17.19 -0.06
CA SER A 186 -5.63 -18.19 -0.93
C SER A 186 -5.25 -19.62 -0.50
N ASN A 187 -6.22 -20.53 -0.47
CA ASN A 187 -6.00 -21.97 -0.19
C ASN A 187 -4.98 -22.65 -1.14
N GLY A 188 -4.63 -22.03 -2.26
CA GLY A 188 -3.61 -22.51 -3.19
C GLY A 188 -2.17 -22.19 -2.77
N VAL A 189 -1.98 -21.35 -1.74
CA VAL A 189 -0.67 -21.00 -1.19
C VAL A 189 -0.40 -21.85 0.05
N SER A 190 0.70 -22.60 0.02
CA SER A 190 1.16 -23.44 1.12
C SER A 190 2.35 -22.80 1.81
N TYR A 191 2.26 -22.67 3.12
CA TYR A 191 3.31 -22.10 3.96
C TYR A 191 4.02 -23.20 4.74
N SER A 192 5.34 -23.14 4.81
CA SER A 192 6.18 -24.10 5.50
C SER A 192 7.35 -23.42 6.24
N GLY A 193 7.90 -24.11 7.24
CA GLY A 193 8.74 -23.48 8.25
C GLY A 193 7.89 -22.76 9.31
N SER A 194 8.35 -22.74 10.56
CA SER A 194 7.63 -22.06 11.64
C SER A 194 7.62 -20.54 11.46
N ALA A 195 6.54 -19.89 11.94
CA ALA A 195 6.36 -18.44 12.04
C ALA A 195 6.05 -17.69 10.73
N TRP A 196 5.00 -18.10 10.04
CA TRP A 196 4.28 -17.23 9.12
C TRP A 196 3.13 -16.57 9.89
N ASP A 197 3.15 -15.24 9.94
CA ASP A 197 2.16 -14.41 10.62
C ASP A 197 1.40 -13.59 9.58
N ILE A 198 0.08 -13.46 9.75
CA ILE A 198 -0.74 -12.58 8.92
C ILE A 198 -0.77 -11.20 9.58
N TRP A 199 -0.28 -10.20 8.85
CA TRP A 199 -0.18 -8.79 9.25
C TRP A 199 -1.34 -7.98 8.66
N HIS A 200 -1.46 -6.75 9.16
CA HIS A 200 -2.47 -5.79 8.74
C HIS A 200 -3.91 -6.24 8.95
N THR A 201 -4.16 -7.15 9.89
CA THR A 201 -5.52 -7.64 10.21
C THR A 201 -6.30 -6.72 11.16
N ASP A 202 -5.65 -5.75 11.80
CA ASP A 202 -6.31 -4.76 12.67
C ASP A 202 -7.01 -3.70 11.81
N ALA A 203 -8.30 -3.47 12.07
CA ALA A 203 -9.08 -2.43 11.40
C ALA A 203 -8.61 -0.99 11.69
N ASN A 204 -7.80 -0.79 12.74
CA ASN A 204 -7.19 0.49 13.08
C ASN A 204 -5.77 0.65 12.52
N ASP A 205 -5.25 -0.37 11.83
CA ASP A 205 -3.98 -0.24 11.12
C ASP A 205 -4.15 0.75 9.96
N THR A 206 -3.45 1.88 10.06
CA THR A 206 -3.53 2.96 9.08
C THR A 206 -3.02 2.52 7.71
N THR A 207 -2.20 1.48 7.65
CA THR A 207 -1.52 1.00 6.43
C THR A 207 -2.23 -0.18 5.78
N GLN A 208 -3.24 -0.77 6.45
CA GLN A 208 -3.99 -1.92 5.96
C GLN A 208 -4.54 -1.73 4.53
N ALA A 209 -4.95 -0.51 4.18
CA ALA A 209 -5.50 -0.21 2.86
C ALA A 209 -4.47 -0.31 1.71
N MET A 210 -3.17 -0.37 2.03
CA MET A 210 -2.07 -0.52 1.06
C MET A 210 -1.97 -1.93 0.50
N PHE A 211 -2.50 -2.92 1.22
CA PHE A 211 -2.32 -4.33 0.91
C PHE A 211 -3.53 -4.88 0.18
N PHE A 212 -3.29 -5.74 -0.80
CA PHE A 212 -4.37 -6.41 -1.49
C PHE A 212 -5.19 -7.22 -0.47
N ASN A 213 -6.52 -7.12 -0.59
CA ASN A 213 -7.44 -7.71 0.37
C ASN A 213 -7.13 -7.41 1.85
N GLN A 214 -6.37 -6.33 2.11
CA GLN A 214 -6.08 -5.80 3.43
C GLN A 214 -5.30 -6.75 4.35
N THR A 215 -4.46 -7.62 3.79
CA THR A 215 -3.57 -8.48 4.59
C THR A 215 -2.21 -8.64 3.93
N GLU A 216 -1.23 -9.00 4.73
CA GLU A 216 0.08 -9.45 4.23
C GLU A 216 0.53 -10.67 5.03
N HIS A 217 1.21 -11.62 4.39
CA HIS A 217 1.72 -12.80 5.09
C HIS A 217 3.25 -12.72 5.12
N CYS A 218 3.81 -12.67 6.32
CA CYS A 218 5.24 -12.49 6.50
C CYS A 218 5.85 -13.56 7.41
N THR A 219 7.13 -13.84 7.20
CA THR A 219 7.95 -14.63 8.11
C THR A 219 9.22 -13.91 8.48
N ARG A 220 9.75 -14.21 9.67
CA ARG A 220 11.06 -13.72 10.17
C ARG A 220 12.10 -14.83 10.34
N THR A 221 11.77 -16.02 9.85
CA THR A 221 12.56 -17.23 10.06
C THR A 221 13.26 -17.63 8.75
N PRO A 222 14.60 -17.49 8.65
CA PRO A 222 15.34 -17.97 7.49
C PRO A 222 15.08 -19.46 7.26
N GLY A 223 14.88 -19.85 6.00
CA GLY A 223 14.49 -21.20 5.60
C GLY A 223 12.98 -21.46 5.58
N ALA A 224 12.16 -20.60 6.21
CA ALA A 224 10.71 -20.64 5.99
C ALA A 224 10.38 -20.29 4.53
N SER A 225 9.36 -20.95 3.99
CA SER A 225 8.99 -20.83 2.59
C SER A 225 7.49 -20.82 2.37
N ALA A 226 7.07 -20.16 1.30
CA ALA A 226 5.74 -20.27 0.73
C ALA A 226 5.85 -20.93 -0.64
N SER A 227 4.84 -21.68 -1.04
CA SER A 227 4.79 -22.27 -2.38
C SER A 227 3.38 -22.26 -2.93
N PHE A 228 3.25 -22.01 -4.23
CA PHE A 228 1.97 -22.16 -4.92
C PHE A 228 2.20 -22.79 -6.29
N ILE A 229 1.22 -23.58 -6.71
CA ILE A 229 1.24 -24.30 -7.98
C ILE A 229 0.34 -23.54 -8.96
N PHE A 230 0.83 -23.31 -10.17
CA PHE A 230 0.06 -22.65 -11.23
C PHE A 230 0.26 -23.34 -12.57
N ASN A 231 -0.72 -23.25 -13.45
CA ASN A 231 -0.59 -23.71 -14.83
C ASN A 231 -0.53 -22.49 -15.75
N GLY A 232 0.67 -22.13 -16.21
CA GLY A 232 0.91 -20.81 -16.76
C GLY A 232 2.23 -20.66 -17.48
N THR A 233 2.38 -19.53 -18.17
CA THR A 233 3.61 -19.16 -18.90
C THR A 233 4.37 -18.01 -18.24
N ALA A 234 3.81 -17.41 -17.19
CA ALA A 234 4.46 -16.37 -16.41
C ALA A 234 3.91 -16.28 -14.98
N VAL A 235 4.71 -15.73 -14.07
CA VAL A 235 4.37 -15.45 -12.68
C VAL A 235 5.10 -14.21 -12.17
N TRP A 236 4.45 -13.45 -11.28
CA TRP A 236 4.95 -12.25 -10.61
C TRP A 236 4.66 -12.33 -9.10
N HIS A 237 5.57 -11.80 -8.30
CA HIS A 237 5.43 -11.64 -6.85
C HIS A 237 5.34 -10.15 -6.48
N PHE A 238 4.42 -9.85 -5.57
CA PHE A 238 4.21 -8.53 -4.99
C PHE A 238 4.23 -8.61 -3.47
N ALA A 239 4.84 -7.61 -2.85
CA ALA A 239 4.86 -7.38 -1.40
C ALA A 239 5.18 -5.91 -1.13
N ASP A 240 5.25 -5.55 0.15
CA ASP A 240 5.80 -4.28 0.59
C ASP A 240 7.33 -4.20 0.44
N ASP A 241 7.87 -2.99 0.47
CA ASP A 241 9.32 -2.76 0.52
C ASP A 241 9.81 -2.15 1.84
N PHE A 242 9.18 -2.49 2.97
CA PHE A 242 9.60 -2.02 4.29
C PHE A 242 11.10 -2.24 4.54
N SER A 243 11.74 -1.25 5.18
CA SER A 243 13.18 -1.30 5.47
C SER A 243 13.62 -2.47 6.37
N GLY A 244 12.67 -3.10 7.08
CA GLY A 244 12.91 -4.33 7.85
C GLY A 244 12.77 -5.63 7.03
N ASN A 245 12.49 -5.54 5.74
CA ASN A 245 12.47 -6.71 4.85
C ASN A 245 13.90 -7.21 4.58
N SER A 246 14.02 -8.38 3.97
CA SER A 246 15.31 -9.03 3.74
C SER A 246 15.33 -9.82 2.44
N LYS A 247 16.40 -10.58 2.26
CA LYS A 247 16.59 -11.38 1.05
C LYS A 247 15.63 -12.55 0.97
N VAL A 248 15.01 -12.68 -0.20
CA VAL A 248 14.06 -13.73 -0.57
C VAL A 248 14.57 -14.44 -1.81
N LYS A 249 14.54 -15.78 -1.78
CA LYS A 249 14.88 -16.63 -2.91
C LYS A 249 13.62 -17.12 -3.61
N PHE A 250 13.51 -16.84 -4.91
CA PHE A 250 12.42 -17.30 -5.78
C PHE A 250 12.91 -18.40 -6.70
N SER A 251 12.30 -19.58 -6.67
CA SER A 251 12.64 -20.70 -7.56
C SER A 251 11.40 -21.26 -8.23
N ILE A 252 11.53 -21.56 -9.53
CA ILE A 252 10.54 -22.31 -10.30
C ILE A 252 10.96 -23.78 -10.36
N ASP A 253 10.03 -24.69 -10.07
CA ASP A 253 10.18 -26.14 -10.21
C ASP A 253 11.40 -26.74 -9.50
N GLY A 254 11.77 -26.15 -8.36
CA GLY A 254 12.94 -26.59 -7.57
C GLY A 254 14.30 -26.24 -8.21
N GLY A 255 14.33 -25.35 -9.21
CA GLY A 255 15.57 -24.81 -9.77
C GLY A 255 16.38 -23.98 -8.76
N GLU A 256 17.57 -23.53 -9.19
CA GLU A 256 18.52 -22.78 -8.33
C GLU A 256 17.88 -21.56 -7.64
N GLY A 257 17.05 -20.85 -8.39
CA GLY A 257 16.33 -19.66 -7.95
C GLY A 257 17.15 -18.37 -7.99
N GLN A 258 16.46 -17.25 -7.87
CA GLN A 258 17.05 -15.90 -7.82
C GLN A 258 16.84 -15.31 -6.43
N ILE A 259 17.89 -14.71 -5.88
CA ILE A 259 17.83 -14.02 -4.59
C ILE A 259 17.62 -12.53 -4.85
N ILE A 260 16.53 -12.00 -4.33
CA ILE A 260 16.15 -10.59 -4.42
C ILE A 260 16.14 -10.01 -3.01
N ASP A 261 16.69 -8.81 -2.87
CA ASP A 261 16.55 -8.02 -1.64
C ASP A 261 15.25 -7.23 -1.71
N THR A 262 14.34 -7.46 -0.76
CA THR A 262 13.01 -6.82 -0.76
C THR A 262 12.92 -5.62 0.18
N ALA A 263 14.03 -5.17 0.76
CA ALA A 263 14.06 -3.96 1.57
C ALA A 263 14.24 -2.70 0.72
N THR A 264 13.50 -1.64 1.05
CA THR A 264 13.83 -0.29 0.56
C THR A 264 15.03 0.27 1.30
N THR A 265 15.84 1.06 0.59
CA THR A 265 16.86 1.93 1.19
C THR A 265 16.33 3.35 1.46
N GLY A 266 15.10 3.64 1.02
CA GLY A 266 14.44 4.93 1.20
C GLY A 266 13.80 5.08 2.58
N HIS A 267 13.37 6.29 2.91
CA HIS A 267 12.75 6.59 4.20
C HIS A 267 11.23 6.32 4.24
N ALA A 268 10.60 6.16 3.08
CA ALA A 268 9.20 5.77 2.97
C ALA A 268 9.11 4.42 2.28
N TRP A 269 8.29 3.53 2.80
CA TRP A 269 8.01 2.23 2.19
C TRP A 269 6.69 2.29 1.43
N THR A 270 6.54 1.37 0.49
CA THR A 270 5.40 1.17 -0.38
C THR A 270 4.82 -0.20 -0.06
N GLY A 271 3.50 -0.34 -0.05
CA GLY A 271 2.84 -1.59 0.32
C GLY A 271 2.69 -2.54 -0.86
N GLN A 272 2.93 -2.06 -2.08
CA GLN A 272 2.79 -2.84 -3.31
C GLN A 272 3.94 -2.54 -4.26
N LYS A 273 4.82 -3.53 -4.42
CA LYS A 273 5.93 -3.49 -5.35
C LYS A 273 6.18 -4.87 -5.95
N MET A 274 6.36 -4.92 -7.26
CA MET A 274 6.80 -6.15 -7.92
C MET A 274 8.30 -6.35 -7.68
N PHE A 275 8.67 -7.42 -6.98
CA PHE A 275 10.08 -7.73 -6.71
C PHE A 275 10.65 -8.75 -7.68
N TRP A 276 9.83 -9.66 -8.15
CA TRP A 276 10.30 -10.79 -8.93
C TRP A 276 9.25 -11.26 -9.92
N SER A 277 9.73 -11.71 -11.08
CA SER A 277 8.92 -12.40 -12.07
C SER A 277 9.71 -13.46 -12.81
N ALA A 278 8.98 -14.44 -13.34
CA ALA A 278 9.46 -15.35 -14.36
C ALA A 278 8.47 -15.35 -15.51
N THR A 279 8.95 -15.11 -16.73
CA THR A 279 8.14 -15.07 -17.95
C THR A 279 8.70 -16.03 -18.99
N GLY A 280 7.90 -16.38 -20.00
CA GLY A 280 8.33 -17.32 -21.04
C GLY A 280 8.49 -18.76 -20.56
N LEU A 281 7.81 -19.12 -19.46
CA LEU A 281 7.74 -20.49 -18.97
C LEU A 281 6.98 -21.36 -19.97
N ALA A 282 7.26 -22.67 -19.95
CA ALA A 282 6.50 -23.63 -20.75
C ALA A 282 5.01 -23.59 -20.35
N PRO A 283 4.05 -23.83 -21.26
CA PRO A 283 2.63 -23.81 -20.92
C PRO A 283 2.22 -25.08 -20.16
N THR A 284 2.74 -25.23 -18.94
CA THR A 284 2.59 -26.42 -18.09
C THR A 284 2.31 -26.03 -16.63
N SER A 285 2.10 -27.04 -15.79
CA SER A 285 2.07 -26.83 -14.35
C SER A 285 3.47 -26.52 -13.82
N HIS A 286 3.60 -25.44 -13.09
CA HIS A 286 4.81 -24.98 -12.42
C HIS A 286 4.57 -24.84 -10.92
N THR A 287 5.64 -24.90 -10.15
CA THR A 287 5.65 -24.57 -8.72
C THR A 287 6.55 -23.36 -8.49
N LEU A 288 5.99 -22.25 -8.01
CA LEU A 288 6.81 -21.19 -7.42
C LEU A 288 7.07 -21.53 -5.96
N THR A 289 8.34 -21.45 -5.56
CA THR A 289 8.75 -21.46 -4.16
C THR A 289 9.47 -20.17 -3.83
N LEU A 290 8.97 -19.50 -2.79
CA LEU A 290 9.56 -18.32 -2.16
C LEU A 290 10.19 -18.79 -0.85
N THR A 291 11.47 -18.49 -0.61
CA THR A 291 12.18 -18.87 0.63
C THR A 291 12.87 -17.67 1.24
N HIS A 292 12.67 -17.43 2.54
CA HIS A 292 13.45 -16.42 3.25
C HIS A 292 14.90 -16.90 3.40
N VAL A 293 15.85 -16.16 2.83
CA VAL A 293 17.30 -16.49 2.86
C VAL A 293 18.15 -15.36 3.45
N GLY A 294 17.48 -14.39 4.06
CA GLY A 294 18.07 -13.21 4.67
C GLY A 294 18.43 -13.41 6.13
N THR A 295 18.53 -12.29 6.85
CA THR A 295 18.87 -12.27 8.28
C THR A 295 17.67 -12.71 9.12
N SER A 296 17.92 -13.47 10.19
CA SER A 296 16.84 -13.83 11.12
C SER A 296 16.33 -12.60 11.88
N GLY A 297 15.01 -12.48 11.98
CA GLY A 297 14.34 -11.34 12.60
C GLY A 297 13.84 -10.30 11.59
N ASP A 298 14.49 -10.21 10.43
CA ASP A 298 14.03 -9.41 9.30
C ASP A 298 12.92 -10.16 8.54
N PHE A 299 12.14 -9.44 7.74
CA PHE A 299 10.93 -9.97 7.13
C PHE A 299 11.13 -10.50 5.71
N ALA A 300 10.38 -11.54 5.37
CA ALA A 300 10.08 -11.93 4.00
C ALA A 300 8.55 -11.99 3.87
N CYS A 301 7.98 -11.15 3.01
CA CYS A 301 6.55 -10.89 2.94
C CYS A 301 5.95 -11.22 1.57
N ILE A 302 4.64 -11.48 1.59
CA ILE A 302 3.79 -11.76 0.44
C ILE A 302 2.48 -11.02 0.64
N ASP A 303 2.17 -10.09 -0.26
CA ASP A 303 0.83 -9.53 -0.42
C ASP A 303 0.04 -10.43 -1.38
N PHE A 304 0.51 -10.58 -2.62
CA PHE A 304 -0.11 -11.49 -3.59
C PHE A 304 0.87 -11.94 -4.67
N PHE A 305 0.43 -12.96 -5.42
CA PHE A 305 1.05 -13.36 -6.67
C PHE A 305 0.11 -13.09 -7.85
N MET A 306 0.68 -12.98 -9.04
CA MET A 306 -0.09 -13.06 -10.28
C MET A 306 0.54 -14.10 -11.19
N TYR A 307 -0.26 -14.83 -11.97
CA TYR A 307 0.28 -15.71 -13.01
C TYR A 307 -0.53 -15.58 -14.30
N LEU A 308 0.13 -15.76 -15.44
CA LEU A 308 -0.52 -15.78 -16.75
C LEU A 308 -0.89 -17.23 -17.09
N PRO A 309 -2.18 -17.58 -17.18
CA PRO A 309 -2.58 -18.95 -17.47
C PRO A 309 -2.11 -19.40 -18.86
N SER A 310 -1.77 -20.68 -18.99
CA SER A 310 -1.61 -21.28 -20.31
C SER A 310 -2.98 -21.23 -20.99
N SER A 311 -3.11 -20.52 -22.11
CA SER A 311 -4.34 -20.58 -22.90
C SER A 311 -4.49 -22.00 -23.46
N ALA A 312 -5.18 -22.87 -22.71
CA ALA A 312 -5.49 -24.20 -23.17
C ALA A 312 -6.61 -24.08 -24.22
N SER A 313 -6.25 -24.00 -25.50
CA SER A 313 -7.14 -24.57 -26.50
C SER A 313 -6.91 -26.08 -26.46
N PRO A 314 -7.87 -26.91 -26.00
CA PRO A 314 -7.71 -28.35 -26.10
C PRO A 314 -7.61 -28.70 -27.60
N PRO A 315 -6.72 -29.61 -28.03
CA PRO A 315 -6.83 -30.19 -29.37
C PRO A 315 -8.18 -30.91 -29.43
N SER A 316 -9.13 -30.36 -30.17
CA SER A 316 -10.37 -31.05 -30.50
C SER A 316 -9.98 -32.35 -31.22
N PRO A 317 -10.31 -33.55 -30.70
CA PRO A 317 -10.09 -34.75 -31.48
C PRO A 317 -10.95 -34.67 -32.74
N THR A 318 -10.30 -34.67 -33.90
CA THR A 318 -10.96 -34.88 -35.19
C THR A 318 -11.53 -36.29 -35.20
N SER A 319 -12.81 -36.42 -34.85
CA SER A 319 -13.55 -37.67 -34.99
C SER A 319 -13.67 -38.01 -36.47
N THR A 320 -12.81 -38.94 -36.92
CA THR A 320 -12.91 -39.55 -38.24
C THR A 320 -14.12 -40.48 -38.25
N SER A 321 -15.15 -40.14 -39.03
CA SER A 321 -16.36 -40.95 -39.16
C SER A 321 -16.10 -42.17 -40.04
N THR A 322 -15.99 -43.35 -39.43
CA THR A 322 -16.02 -44.63 -40.13
C THR A 322 -17.36 -45.31 -39.87
N SER A 323 -18.16 -45.48 -40.92
CA SER A 323 -19.45 -46.16 -40.90
C SER A 323 -19.30 -47.68 -40.83
N SER A 324 -20.00 -48.35 -39.90
CA SER A 324 -20.41 -49.75 -40.08
C SER A 324 -21.76 -50.05 -39.42
N GLN A 325 -22.53 -50.90 -40.09
CA GLN A 325 -23.97 -51.13 -39.98
C GLN A 325 -24.36 -52.24 -38.96
N THR A 326 -25.51 -52.02 -38.28
CA THR A 326 -26.59 -52.96 -37.80
C THR A 326 -26.28 -54.18 -36.88
N PRO A 327 -27.29 -54.83 -36.23
CA PRO A 327 -28.66 -54.42 -35.83
C PRO A 327 -29.10 -54.88 -34.40
N THR A 328 -30.35 -54.49 -34.06
CA THR A 328 -31.34 -55.25 -33.26
C THR A 328 -31.49 -54.95 -31.76
N ALA A 329 -32.74 -54.61 -31.41
CA ALA A 329 -33.25 -54.23 -30.11
C ALA A 329 -33.66 -55.42 -29.22
N THR A 330 -33.59 -55.24 -27.90
CA THR A 330 -34.38 -55.96 -26.88
C THR A 330 -34.54 -55.05 -25.64
N PRO A 331 -35.72 -54.94 -25.01
CA PRO A 331 -36.01 -53.91 -24.01
C PRO A 331 -35.62 -54.32 -22.59
N THR A 332 -35.27 -53.37 -21.73
CA THR A 332 -35.00 -53.57 -20.29
C THR A 332 -35.46 -52.30 -19.51
N PRO A 333 -36.07 -52.43 -18.31
CA PRO A 333 -37.04 -51.46 -17.76
C PRO A 333 -36.40 -50.24 -17.05
N PRO A 334 -37.19 -49.18 -16.73
CA PRO A 334 -36.65 -47.96 -16.16
C PRO A 334 -36.33 -48.11 -14.66
N SER A 335 -35.12 -47.74 -14.26
CA SER A 335 -34.76 -47.50 -12.86
C SER A 335 -34.90 -46.01 -12.54
N SER A 336 -35.82 -45.68 -11.64
CA SER A 336 -35.98 -44.36 -11.05
C SER A 336 -35.09 -44.23 -9.81
N SER A 337 -34.23 -43.20 -9.78
CA SER A 337 -33.50 -42.80 -8.57
C SER A 337 -34.25 -41.66 -7.88
N SER A 338 -34.75 -41.90 -6.67
CA SER A 338 -35.30 -40.87 -5.79
C SER A 338 -34.26 -40.47 -4.75
N THR A 339 -34.03 -39.16 -4.61
CA THR A 339 -33.18 -38.59 -3.57
C THR A 339 -33.89 -38.65 -2.20
N PRO A 340 -33.22 -39.06 -1.11
CA PRO A 340 -33.84 -39.15 0.20
C PRO A 340 -34.00 -37.75 0.84
N VAL A 341 -35.16 -37.12 0.60
CA VAL A 341 -35.60 -35.84 1.18
C VAL A 341 -35.55 -35.83 2.71
N ALA A 342 -35.62 -37.00 3.36
CA ALA A 342 -35.58 -37.15 4.81
C ALA A 342 -34.24 -36.74 5.46
N ALA A 343 -33.11 -36.81 4.73
CA ALA A 343 -31.80 -36.44 5.28
C ALA A 343 -31.58 -34.91 5.32
N ILE A 344 -32.21 -34.16 4.42
CA ILE A 344 -32.05 -32.70 4.30
C ILE A 344 -32.92 -31.96 5.33
N ALA A 345 -34.10 -32.50 5.66
CA ALA A 345 -35.00 -31.89 6.64
C ALA A 345 -34.49 -31.99 8.09
N GLY A 346 -33.72 -33.03 8.44
CA GLY A 346 -33.22 -33.25 9.80
C GLY A 346 -32.10 -32.29 10.22
N GLY A 347 -31.22 -31.92 9.29
CA GLY A 347 -30.06 -31.05 9.58
C GLY A 347 -30.44 -29.60 9.91
N ALA A 348 -31.44 -29.05 9.20
CA ALA A 348 -31.86 -27.66 9.40
C ALA A 348 -32.51 -27.43 10.78
N ALA A 349 -33.33 -28.37 11.25
CA ALA A 349 -33.96 -28.26 12.56
C ALA A 349 -32.94 -28.36 13.71
N GLY A 350 -31.94 -29.23 13.59
CA GLY A 350 -30.86 -29.38 14.57
C GLY A 350 -29.95 -28.15 14.64
N GLY A 351 -29.62 -27.55 13.49
CA GLY A 351 -28.78 -26.34 13.41
C GLY A 351 -29.41 -25.13 14.09
N VAL A 352 -30.71 -24.90 13.88
CA VAL A 352 -31.44 -23.78 14.50
C VAL A 352 -31.51 -23.94 16.02
N ALA A 353 -31.74 -25.16 16.51
CA ALA A 353 -31.77 -25.43 17.95
C ALA A 353 -30.39 -25.21 18.62
N LEU A 354 -29.30 -25.64 17.98
CA LEU A 354 -27.94 -25.43 18.48
C LEU A 354 -27.57 -23.94 18.51
N LEU A 355 -27.90 -23.20 17.44
CA LEU A 355 -27.67 -21.75 17.36
C LEU A 355 -28.42 -20.98 18.45
N ALA A 356 -29.68 -21.32 18.71
CA ALA A 356 -30.45 -20.71 19.79
C ALA A 356 -29.82 -20.95 21.18
N LEU A 357 -29.29 -22.16 21.41
CA LEU A 357 -28.62 -22.53 22.66
C LEU A 357 -27.32 -21.74 22.88
N LEU A 358 -26.52 -21.55 21.83
CA LEU A 358 -25.28 -20.76 21.90
C LEU A 358 -25.56 -19.28 22.19
N ILE A 359 -26.61 -18.70 21.59
CA ILE A 359 -27.00 -17.30 21.84
C ILE A 359 -27.43 -17.11 23.30
N LEU A 360 -28.23 -18.03 23.85
CA LEU A 360 -28.64 -17.99 25.26
C LEU A 360 -27.45 -18.10 26.22
N LEU A 361 -26.46 -18.93 25.88
CA LEU A 361 -25.23 -19.10 26.66
C LEU A 361 -24.42 -17.79 26.73
N VAL A 362 -24.25 -17.10 25.59
CA VAL A 362 -23.53 -15.81 25.53
C VAL A 362 -24.26 -14.74 26.35
N ILE A 363 -25.59 -14.67 26.28
CA ILE A 363 -26.39 -13.74 27.07
C ILE A 363 -26.24 -14.03 28.56
N TYR A 364 -26.24 -15.31 28.96
CA TYR A 364 -26.05 -15.71 30.36
C TYR A 364 -24.68 -15.26 30.91
N TYR A 365 -23.60 -15.46 30.16
CA TYR A 365 -22.27 -15.05 30.59
C TYR A 365 -22.08 -13.53 30.62
N LYS A 366 -22.70 -12.79 29.68
CA LYS A 366 -22.65 -11.32 29.67
C LYS A 366 -23.54 -10.67 30.74
N ARG A 367 -24.59 -11.34 31.20
CA ARG A 367 -25.48 -10.82 32.25
C ARG A 367 -25.01 -11.13 33.67
N ARG A 368 -23.89 -11.82 33.86
CA ARG A 368 -23.33 -12.02 35.20
C ARG A 368 -22.60 -10.74 35.63
N PRO A 369 -23.14 -9.95 36.57
CA PRO A 369 -22.54 -8.68 36.96
C PRO A 369 -21.20 -8.94 37.65
N SER A 370 -20.12 -8.45 37.03
CA SER A 370 -18.81 -8.32 37.66
C SER A 370 -18.98 -7.40 38.87
N ARG A 371 -18.90 -7.97 40.07
CA ARG A 371 -18.89 -7.22 41.33
C ARG A 371 -17.67 -6.28 41.29
N ARG A 372 -17.95 -4.96 41.23
CA ARG A 372 -16.96 -3.89 41.41
C ARG A 372 -16.17 -4.16 42.70
N TRP A 373 -14.88 -4.35 42.57
CA TRP A 373 -13.93 -4.16 43.66
C TRP A 373 -13.77 -2.64 43.85
N SER A 374 -14.19 -2.17 45.00
CA SER A 374 -13.91 -0.84 45.54
C SER A 374 -12.55 -0.89 46.22
N ASP A 375 -11.56 -0.21 45.64
CA ASP A 375 -10.32 0.12 46.34
C ASP A 375 -10.47 1.47 47.03
N GLU A 376 -10.52 1.36 48.35
CA GLU A 376 -10.39 2.39 49.35
C GLU A 376 -8.89 2.60 49.61
N SER A 377 -8.37 3.81 49.40
CA SER A 377 -7.01 4.17 49.84
C SER A 377 -6.95 5.61 50.36
N HIS A 378 -7.13 5.70 51.68
CA HIS A 378 -6.45 6.55 52.66
C HIS A 378 -5.89 7.91 52.20
N HIS A 379 -6.62 8.99 52.56
CA HIS A 379 -6.09 10.35 52.65
C HIS A 379 -5.72 10.62 54.13
N GLU A 380 -4.43 10.56 54.46
CA GLU A 380 -3.93 11.02 55.77
C GLU A 380 -3.75 12.54 55.76
N THR A 381 -4.41 13.19 56.71
CA THR A 381 -4.32 14.61 57.02
C THR A 381 -3.10 14.85 57.92
N TYR A 382 -2.13 15.65 57.48
CA TYR A 382 -1.11 16.20 58.38
C TYR A 382 -1.31 17.71 58.53
N THR A 383 -1.98 18.09 59.61
CA THR A 383 -2.01 19.45 60.16
C THR A 383 -0.75 19.71 60.96
N GLY A 384 -0.03 20.78 60.65
CA GLY A 384 1.09 21.26 61.46
C GLY A 384 1.35 22.74 61.21
N GLU A 385 0.62 23.59 61.93
CA GLU A 385 0.89 25.02 62.07
C GLU A 385 2.27 25.27 62.67
N ALA A 386 3.03 26.19 62.07
CA ALA A 386 3.98 27.03 62.79
C ALA A 386 4.01 28.41 62.12
N ALA A 387 3.37 29.36 62.78
CA ALA A 387 3.45 30.79 62.49
C ALA A 387 4.81 31.37 62.93
N TYR A 388 5.03 32.65 62.55
CA TYR A 388 6.19 33.55 62.74
C TYR A 388 7.02 33.71 61.45
N SER A 389 7.35 34.89 60.94
CA SER A 389 7.11 36.27 61.37
C SER A 389 7.33 37.19 60.15
N THR A 390 6.67 38.33 60.21
CA THR A 390 6.56 39.46 59.30
C THR A 390 7.85 39.96 58.65
N LYS A 391 7.80 40.28 57.35
CA LYS A 391 8.20 41.60 56.81
C LYS A 391 7.75 41.76 55.36
N GLN A 392 6.79 42.67 55.14
CA GLN A 392 6.55 43.28 53.84
C GLN A 392 7.46 44.49 53.65
N VAL A 393 8.14 44.55 52.51
CA VAL A 393 8.47 45.79 51.79
C VAL A 393 8.43 45.45 50.28
N ASN A 394 7.55 46.12 49.53
CA ASN A 394 7.51 46.20 48.06
C ASN A 394 8.25 47.50 47.65
N PRO A 395 8.41 47.88 46.36
CA PRO A 395 8.52 47.11 45.10
C PRO A 395 9.71 47.62 44.22
N GLY A 396 9.98 46.97 43.07
CA GLY A 396 10.44 47.70 41.86
C GLY A 396 11.68 47.18 41.10
N TYR A 397 11.48 47.10 39.78
CA TYR A 397 12.42 47.14 38.65
C TYR A 397 13.11 45.87 38.13
N ASP A 398 12.53 45.40 37.01
CA ASP A 398 13.09 45.27 35.66
C ASP A 398 14.18 44.25 35.27
N THR A 399 13.81 43.56 34.18
CA THR A 399 14.60 43.05 33.04
C THR A 399 15.44 41.76 33.12
N THR A 400 15.09 40.87 32.17
CA THR A 400 15.92 39.92 31.40
C THR A 400 16.48 38.67 32.11
N THR A 401 16.07 37.47 31.64
CA THR A 401 16.87 36.60 30.74
C THR A 401 16.29 35.17 30.69
N ALA A 402 16.16 34.64 29.46
CA ALA A 402 16.15 33.26 28.96
C ALA A 402 15.66 32.08 29.85
N GLY A 403 14.72 31.31 29.30
CA GLY A 403 14.42 29.96 29.74
C GLY A 403 13.90 29.10 28.57
N HIS A 404 14.80 28.37 27.92
CA HIS A 404 14.48 27.24 27.04
C HIS A 404 13.72 26.17 27.84
N GLY A 405 12.58 25.72 27.32
CA GLY A 405 11.87 24.54 27.80
C GLY A 405 11.46 23.68 26.62
N SER A 406 12.32 22.74 26.24
CA SER A 406 12.00 21.66 25.31
C SER A 406 11.10 20.65 26.01
N GLY A 407 9.82 20.62 25.66
CA GLY A 407 8.96 19.47 25.94
C GLY A 407 9.37 18.33 25.03
N GLN A 408 10.00 17.29 25.59
CA GLN A 408 10.10 15.99 24.94
C GLN A 408 8.75 15.30 25.10
N GLU A 409 8.07 15.10 23.97
CA GLU A 409 6.84 14.33 23.89
C GLU A 409 7.07 13.04 23.09
N TYR A 410 6.30 12.04 23.48
CA TYR A 410 6.48 10.60 23.39
C TYR A 410 6.50 10.03 21.95
N ASN A 411 7.53 9.24 21.61
CA ASN A 411 7.60 8.43 20.39
C ASN A 411 7.41 6.95 20.76
N PRO A 412 6.35 6.25 20.30
CA PRO A 412 6.07 4.88 20.72
C PRO A 412 6.87 3.78 19.98
N TYR A 413 7.84 4.11 19.13
CA TYR A 413 8.65 3.09 18.42
C TYR A 413 10.15 3.32 18.56
N ALA A 414 10.67 3.17 19.78
CA ALA A 414 12.10 3.10 20.02
C ALA A 414 12.41 2.20 21.22
N ASN A 415 12.47 0.89 21.01
CA ASN A 415 13.50 0.06 21.67
C ASN A 415 13.54 -1.36 21.10
N HIS A 416 14.67 -1.72 20.47
CA HIS A 416 15.55 -2.80 20.91
C HIS A 416 16.83 -2.75 20.06
N GLY A 417 17.81 -1.97 20.49
CA GLY A 417 19.18 -1.99 19.96
C GLY A 417 20.06 -2.92 20.79
N GLY A 418 20.42 -4.07 20.22
CA GLY A 418 21.57 -4.87 20.65
C GLY A 418 22.83 -4.38 19.94
N GLY A 419 23.86 -4.03 20.72
CA GLY A 419 25.03 -3.30 20.25
C GLY A 419 25.96 -4.07 19.31
N GLY A 420 26.56 -3.31 18.38
CA GLY A 420 27.70 -3.72 17.58
C GLY A 420 28.33 -2.47 16.95
N SER A 421 29.54 -2.11 17.40
CA SER A 421 30.28 -0.98 16.85
C SER A 421 30.89 -1.35 15.50
N MET A 422 30.73 -0.52 14.46
CA MET A 422 31.67 -0.54 13.33
C MET A 422 31.72 0.81 12.58
N SER A 423 32.89 1.44 12.70
CA SER A 423 33.65 2.21 11.70
C SER A 423 32.90 2.86 10.52
N GLN A 424 32.77 4.19 10.56
CA GLN A 424 32.50 5.02 9.39
C GLN A 424 33.62 4.88 8.35
N THR A 425 33.25 4.47 7.13
CA THR A 425 34.06 4.73 5.94
C THR A 425 33.19 5.55 4.99
N THR A 426 33.56 6.81 4.78
CA THR A 426 32.92 7.73 3.84
C THR A 426 33.21 7.30 2.41
N TRP A 427 32.16 7.02 1.64
CA TRP A 427 32.25 6.89 0.18
C TRP A 427 31.22 7.81 -0.46
N SER A 428 31.71 8.74 -1.27
CA SER A 428 30.94 9.77 -1.97
C SER A 428 30.51 9.26 -3.35
N GLY A 429 29.21 9.00 -3.52
CA GLY A 429 28.53 8.76 -4.80
C GLY A 429 27.56 9.89 -5.15
N PRO A 430 27.16 10.04 -6.43
CA PRO A 430 26.67 11.29 -6.99
C PRO A 430 25.23 11.63 -6.56
N THR A 431 25.04 12.88 -6.17
CA THR A 431 23.74 13.49 -5.86
C THR A 431 23.01 13.83 -7.16
N TYR A 432 21.87 13.19 -7.42
CA TYR A 432 20.92 13.64 -8.44
C TYR A 432 20.13 14.84 -7.89
N ARG A 433 20.42 16.04 -8.41
CA ARG A 433 19.59 17.23 -8.20
C ARG A 433 18.44 17.22 -9.22
N GLY A 434 17.27 16.75 -8.80
CA GLY A 434 16.01 17.13 -9.43
C GLY A 434 15.66 18.55 -8.97
N HIS A 435 15.59 19.49 -9.91
CA HIS A 435 15.11 20.85 -9.64
C HIS A 435 13.59 20.82 -9.41
N ALA A 436 13.17 20.94 -8.14
CA ALA A 436 11.79 21.28 -7.81
C ALA A 436 11.57 22.77 -8.13
N GLU A 437 10.71 23.07 -9.10
CA GLU A 437 10.33 24.44 -9.43
C GLU A 437 9.19 24.87 -8.48
N ILE A 438 9.54 25.71 -7.50
CA ILE A 438 8.59 26.37 -6.61
C ILE A 438 8.11 27.64 -7.31
N GLN A 439 6.89 27.64 -7.84
CA GLN A 439 6.22 28.86 -8.28
C GLN A 439 5.62 29.53 -7.04
N GLN A 440 6.08 30.75 -6.73
CA GLN A 440 5.63 31.59 -5.61
C GLN A 440 4.26 32.22 -5.87
#